data_AF-A0A937ZQI4-F1
#
_entry.id   AF-A0A937ZQI4-F1
#
_cell.length_a   1.000
_cell.length_b   1.000
_cell.length_c   1.000
_cell.angle_alpha   90.00
_cell.angle_beta   90.00
_cell.angle_gamma   90.00
#
_symmetry.space_group_name_H-M   'P 1'
#
loop_
_entity.id
_entity.type
_entity.pdbx_description
1 polymer ?
#
loop_
_entity_poly.entity_id
_entity_poly.type
_entity_poly.pdbx_seq_one_letter_code
_entity_poly.pdbx_strand_id
1 'polypeptide(L)'
;AYSAFITGIAGGFFTLYLTIVDPTIFDFYYTEAMLIMVLAGGAGSFWPVVAASVVFSAVPEILRMSQELRLILYGGVLVATMLVFPEGLAGLFRRRRVERLRRSLAAAPTTGA
;
A
#
# COMPACT_ATOMS: atom_id res chain seq x y z
N ALA A 1 12.93 9.95 -12.21
CA ALA A 1 13.94 10.96 -11.81
C ALA A 1 13.51 11.70 -10.54
N TYR A 2 12.41 12.45 -10.55
CA TYR A 2 11.95 13.22 -9.38
C TYR A 2 11.65 12.38 -8.14
N SER A 3 10.98 11.23 -8.29
CA SER A 3 10.73 10.31 -7.16
C SER A 3 12.02 9.85 -6.48
N ALA A 4 12.99 9.38 -7.26
CA ALA A 4 14.28 8.92 -6.73
C ALA A 4 15.08 10.03 -6.05
N PHE A 5 15.06 11.25 -6.61
CA PHE A 5 15.70 12.42 -5.99
C PHE A 5 15.08 12.74 -4.62
N ILE A 6 13.75 12.79 -4.54
CA ILE A 6 13.02 13.07 -3.30
C ILE A 6 13.24 11.94 -2.28
N THR A 7 13.19 10.68 -2.70
CA THR A 7 13.46 9.53 -1.83
C THR A 7 14.88 9.55 -1.27
N GLY A 8 15.88 9.88 -2.09
CA GLY A 8 17.27 9.99 -1.64
C GLY A 8 17.46 11.08 -0.59
N ILE A 9 16.87 12.26 -0.81
CA ILE A 9 16.91 13.36 0.17
C ILE A 9 16.18 12.96 1.46
N ALA A 10 14.97 12.40 1.35
CA ALA A 10 14.17 11.98 2.51
C ALA A 10 14.90 10.95 3.37
N GLY A 11 15.55 9.95 2.75
CA GLY A 11 16.36 8.96 3.47
C GLY A 11 17.56 9.58 4.18
N GLY A 12 18.28 10.51 3.53
CA GLY A 12 19.40 11.21 4.16
C GLY A 12 18.98 12.05 5.37
N PHE A 13 17.87 12.78 5.27
CA PHE A 13 17.29 13.51 6.41
C PHE A 13 16.80 12.57 7.52
N PHE A 14 16.23 11.42 7.17
CA PHE A 14 15.73 10.44 8.14
C PHE A 14 16.87 9.89 9.02
N THR A 15 18.03 9.61 8.44
CA THR A 15 19.22 9.21 9.22
C THR A 15 19.70 10.33 10.15
N LEU A 16 19.71 11.57 9.69
CA LEU A 16 20.07 12.73 10.53
C LEU A 16 19.07 12.94 11.67
N TYR A 17 17.79 12.68 11.43
CA TYR A 17 16.73 12.79 12.43
C TYR A 17 16.87 11.73 13.53
N LEU A 18 17.17 10.48 13.17
CA LEU A 18 17.34 9.39 14.14
C LEU A 18 18.64 9.51 14.94
N THR A 19 19.63 10.28 14.46
CA THR A 19 20.97 10.47 15.05
C THR A 19 21.81 9.20 15.24
N ILE A 20 21.23 8.03 14.96
CA ILE A 20 21.82 6.69 15.03
C ILE A 20 21.43 5.94 13.76
N VAL A 21 22.40 5.20 13.20
CA VAL A 21 22.18 4.26 12.10
C VAL A 21 21.97 2.88 12.70
N ASP A 22 20.71 2.49 12.89
CA ASP A 22 20.33 1.17 13.35
C ASP A 22 19.79 0.34 12.17
N PRO A 23 20.41 -0.80 11.80
CA PRO A 23 19.91 -1.64 10.71
C PRO A 23 18.58 -2.31 11.01
N THR A 24 18.13 -2.37 12.28
CA THR A 24 16.88 -3.05 12.66
C THR A 24 15.64 -2.41 12.04
N ILE A 25 15.68 -1.13 11.68
CA ILE A 25 14.58 -0.47 10.95
C ILE A 25 14.43 -0.95 9.50
N PHE A 26 15.46 -1.63 8.97
CA PHE A 26 15.46 -2.28 7.66
C PHE A 26 15.27 -3.79 7.76
N ASP A 27 14.96 -4.32 8.94
CA ASP A 27 14.67 -5.73 9.10
C ASP A 27 13.54 -6.14 8.17
N PHE A 28 13.58 -7.43 7.81
CA PHE A 28 12.60 -8.03 6.90
C PHE A 28 11.16 -7.75 7.34
N TYR A 29 10.93 -7.75 8.65
CA TYR A 29 9.65 -7.41 9.26
C TYR A 29 9.08 -6.04 8.82
N TYR A 30 9.88 -4.97 8.87
CA TYR A 30 9.40 -3.63 8.54
C TYR A 30 9.23 -3.46 7.03
N THR A 31 10.19 -3.96 6.27
CA THR A 31 10.18 -3.85 4.80
C THR A 31 9.02 -4.64 4.19
N GLU A 32 8.77 -5.85 4.67
CA GLU A 32 7.66 -6.70 4.23
C GLU A 32 6.30 -6.11 4.62
N ALA A 33 6.15 -5.62 5.86
CA ALA A 33 4.92 -4.94 6.27
C ALA A 33 4.63 -3.74 5.35
N MET A 34 5.65 -2.96 5.01
CA MET A 34 5.51 -1.81 4.10
C MET A 34 5.08 -2.25 2.69
N LEU A 35 5.63 -3.36 2.19
CA LEU A 35 5.22 -3.94 0.90
C LEU A 35 3.77 -4.38 0.90
N ILE A 36 3.32 -5.09 1.94
CA ILE A 36 1.92 -5.53 2.07
C ILE A 36 0.98 -4.32 2.06
N MET A 37 1.30 -3.26 2.80
CA MET A 37 0.48 -2.04 2.82
C MET A 37 0.38 -1.40 1.44
N VAL A 38 1.50 -1.32 0.70
CA VAL A 38 1.52 -0.74 -0.66
C VAL A 38 0.77 -1.61 -1.66
N LEU A 39 0.95 -2.93 -1.62
CA LEU A 39 0.27 -3.89 -2.49
C LEU A 39 -1.23 -3.93 -2.20
N ALA A 40 -1.62 -4.00 -0.93
CA ALA A 40 -3.02 -3.97 -0.50
C ALA A 40 -3.71 -2.66 -0.87
N GLY A 41 -3.02 -1.52 -0.71
CA GLY A 41 -3.51 -0.22 -1.16
C GLY A 41 -3.62 -0.09 -2.67
N GLY A 42 -2.68 -0.69 -3.40
CA GLY A 42 -2.54 -0.61 -4.85
C GLY A 42 -1.44 0.36 -5.26
N ALA A 43 -0.50 -0.14 -6.06
CA ALA A 43 0.64 0.62 -6.53
C ALA A 43 0.22 1.89 -7.29
N GLY A 44 0.74 3.05 -6.88
CA GLY A 44 0.49 4.34 -7.53
C GLY A 44 -0.71 5.14 -7.03
N SER A 45 -1.37 4.74 -5.93
CA SER A 45 -2.42 5.55 -5.29
C SER A 45 -2.13 5.80 -3.81
N PHE A 46 -1.98 7.07 -3.43
CA PHE A 46 -1.65 7.46 -2.05
C PHE A 46 -2.78 7.16 -1.05
N TRP A 47 -4.00 7.65 -1.33
CA TRP A 47 -5.13 7.52 -0.40
C TRP A 47 -5.52 6.08 -0.04
N PRO A 48 -5.63 5.14 -1.00
CA PRO A 48 -5.90 3.73 -0.70
C PRO A 48 -4.78 3.06 0.10
N VAL A 49 -3.51 3.44 -0.13
CA VAL A 49 -2.37 2.92 0.64
C VAL A 49 -2.41 3.39 2.09
N VAL A 50 -2.74 4.67 2.33
CA VAL A 50 -2.93 5.17 3.70
C VAL A 50 -4.09 4.45 4.41
N ALA A 51 -5.19 4.18 3.70
CA ALA A 51 -6.29 3.41 4.27
C ALA A 51 -5.87 1.95 4.57
N ALA A 52 -5.12 1.32 3.66
CA ALA A 52 -4.57 -0.02 3.88
C ALA A 52 -3.59 -0.06 5.05
N SER A 53 -2.71 0.93 5.20
CA SER A 53 -1.73 0.96 6.29
C SER A 53 -2.38 1.06 7.66
N VAL A 54 -3.47 1.82 7.80
CA VAL A 54 -4.23 1.89 9.06
C VAL A 54 -4.81 0.53 9.43
N VAL A 55 -5.35 -0.21 8.45
CA VAL A 55 -5.92 -1.56 8.68
C VAL A 55 -4.83 -2.58 8.99
N PHE A 56 -3.76 -2.60 8.19
CA PHE A 56 -2.68 -3.58 8.31
C PHE A 56 -1.70 -3.28 9.45
N SER A 57 -1.66 -2.06 9.98
CA SER A 57 -0.82 -1.72 11.14
C SER A 57 -1.24 -2.43 12.43
N ALA A 58 -2.47 -2.97 12.52
CA ALA A 58 -2.93 -3.74 13.67
C ALA A 58 -2.52 -5.24 13.60
N VAL A 59 -2.25 -5.75 12.40
CA VAL A 59 -1.78 -7.13 12.17
C VAL A 59 -0.48 -7.48 12.93
N PRO A 60 0.56 -6.62 12.92
CA PRO A 60 1.81 -6.92 13.65
C PRO A 60 1.66 -7.08 15.16
N GLU A 61 0.68 -6.40 15.75
CA GLU A 61 0.45 -6.40 17.19
C GLU A 61 -0.18 -7.72 17.66
N ILE A 62 -1.08 -8.27 16.85
CA ILE A 62 -1.77 -9.53 17.12
C ILE A 62 -0.80 -10.73 16.96
N LEU A 63 0.18 -10.61 16.06
CA LEU A 63 1.16 -11.66 15.76
C LEU A 63 2.37 -11.66 16.70
N ARG A 64 2.32 -10.97 17.84
CA ARG A 64 3.46 -10.83 18.76
C ARG A 64 3.96 -12.15 19.39
N MET A 65 3.32 -13.28 19.12
CA MET A 65 3.57 -14.57 19.77
C MET A 65 4.86 -15.31 19.36
N SER A 66 5.41 -15.13 18.14
CA SER A 66 6.77 -15.63 17.82
C SER A 66 7.39 -14.95 16.61
N GLN A 67 8.73 -14.88 16.56
CA GLN A 67 9.47 -14.28 15.43
C GLN A 67 9.42 -15.14 14.16
N GLU A 68 9.51 -16.47 14.29
CA GLU A 68 9.54 -17.38 13.13
C GLU A 68 8.17 -17.49 12.44
N LEU A 69 7.09 -17.65 13.21
CA LEU A 69 5.73 -17.70 12.63
C LEU A 69 5.35 -16.37 11.96
N ARG A 70 5.90 -15.26 12.45
CA ARG A 70 5.67 -13.94 11.87
C ARG A 70 6.18 -13.88 10.43
N LEU A 71 7.43 -14.27 10.18
CA LEU A 71 8.02 -14.27 8.84
C LEU A 71 7.19 -15.11 7.85
N ILE A 72 6.79 -16.32 8.25
CA ILE A 72 5.98 -17.20 7.40
C ILE A 72 4.60 -16.60 7.11
N LEU A 73 3.96 -16.04 8.14
CA LEU A 73 2.61 -15.50 8.02
C LEU A 73 2.59 -14.21 7.20
N TYR A 74 3.56 -13.33 7.37
CA TYR A 74 3.70 -12.12 6.55
C TYR A 74 3.94 -12.47 5.08
N GLY A 75 4.82 -13.44 4.79
CA GLY A 75 5.06 -13.89 3.42
C GLY A 75 3.80 -14.48 2.79
N GLY A 76 3.06 -15.27 3.57
CA GLY A 76 1.76 -15.80 3.18
C GLY A 76 0.74 -14.69 2.89
N VAL A 77 0.64 -13.68 3.75
CA VAL A 77 -0.25 -12.53 3.56
C VAL A 77 0.14 -11.73 2.32
N LEU A 78 1.43 -11.51 2.09
CA LEU A 78 1.92 -10.82 0.90
C LEU A 78 1.50 -11.55 -0.37
N VAL A 79 1.76 -12.86 -0.45
CA VAL A 79 1.35 -13.70 -1.58
C VAL A 79 -0.17 -13.72 -1.75
N ALA A 80 -0.93 -13.87 -0.66
CA ALA A 80 -2.38 -13.87 -0.70
C ALA A 80 -2.94 -12.53 -1.20
N THR A 81 -2.38 -11.41 -0.73
CA THR A 81 -2.76 -10.06 -1.18
C THR A 81 -2.47 -9.90 -2.67
N MET A 82 -1.34 -10.40 -3.14
CA MET A 82 -0.93 -10.34 -4.55
C MET A 82 -1.83 -11.19 -5.46
N LEU A 83 -2.26 -12.36 -4.99
CA LEU A 83 -3.13 -13.29 -5.74
C LEU A 83 -4.59 -12.82 -5.77
N VAL A 84 -5.13 -12.38 -4.62
CA VAL A 84 -6.55 -12.03 -4.49
C VAL A 84 -6.81 -10.59 -4.97
N PHE A 85 -5.86 -9.67 -4.77
CA PHE A 85 -6.01 -8.25 -5.07
C PHE A 85 -4.79 -7.68 -5.83
N PRO A 86 -4.53 -8.09 -7.08
CA PRO A 86 -3.37 -7.63 -7.86
C PRO A 86 -3.37 -6.11 -8.15
N GLU A 87 -4.55 -5.48 -8.20
CA GLU A 87 -4.67 -4.02 -8.37
C GLU A 87 -4.81 -3.25 -7.03
N GLY A 88 -4.83 -3.97 -5.90
CA GLY A 88 -5.13 -3.43 -4.57
C GLY A 88 -6.48 -2.72 -4.44
N LEU A 89 -6.67 -1.98 -3.36
CA LEU A 89 -7.83 -1.12 -3.12
C LEU A 89 -8.02 -0.08 -4.24
N ALA A 90 -6.93 0.42 -4.82
CA ALA A 90 -6.95 1.37 -5.91
C ALA A 90 -7.72 0.86 -7.15
N GLY A 91 -7.59 -0.43 -7.49
CA GLY A 91 -8.33 -1.06 -8.58
C GLY A 91 -9.84 -1.00 -8.39
N LEU A 92 -10.32 -1.24 -7.16
CA LEU A 92 -11.74 -1.17 -6.80
C LEU A 92 -12.30 0.25 -6.97
N PHE A 93 -11.56 1.26 -6.53
CA PHE A 93 -11.96 2.66 -6.71
C PHE A 93 -12.01 3.07 -8.18
N ARG A 94 -11.03 2.63 -8.99
CA ARG A 94 -11.00 2.90 -10.43
C ARG A 94 -12.20 2.30 -11.14
N ARG A 95 -12.53 1.03 -10.88
CA ARG A 95 -13.72 0.34 -11.46
C ARG A 95 -15.02 1.05 -11.14
N ARG A 96 -15.24 1.41 -9.86
CA ARG A 96 -16.44 2.16 -9.42
C ARG A 96 -16.53 3.57 -10.02
N ARG A 97 -15.39 4.23 -10.26
CA ARG A 97 -15.37 5.55 -10.91
C ARG A 97 -15.77 5.43 -12.38
N VAL A 98 -15.23 4.45 -13.09
CA VAL A 98 -15.56 4.19 -14.50
C VAL A 98 -17.03 3.83 -14.69
N GLU A 99 -17.60 2.99 -13.82
CA GLU A 99 -19.03 2.67 -13.87
C GLU A 99 -19.92 3.88 -13.60
N ARG A 100 -19.56 4.73 -12.63
CA ARG A 100 -20.30 5.97 -12.38
C ARG A 100 -20.26 6.91 -13.57
N LEU A 101 -19.09 7.10 -14.18
CA LEU A 101 -18.95 7.94 -15.36
C LEU A 101 -19.77 7.41 -16.55
N ARG A 102 -19.77 6.09 -16.76
CA ARG A 102 -20.58 5.44 -17.79
C ARG A 102 -22.08 5.66 -17.55
N ARG A 103 -22.54 5.56 -16.31
CA ARG A 103 -23.95 5.84 -15.97
C ARG A 103 -24.32 7.31 -16.17
N SER A 104 -23.43 8.24 -15.82
CA SER A 104 -23.65 9.67 -16.05
C SER A 104 -23.69 10.05 -17.53
N LEU A 105 -22.86 9.42 -18.36
CA LEU A 105 -22.87 9.62 -19.82
C LEU A 105 -24.07 8.95 -20.49
N ALA A 106 -24.51 7.78 -20.02
CA ALA A 106 -25.72 7.12 -20.51
C ALA A 106 -27.02 7.84 -20.10
N ALA A 107 -26.99 8.61 -19.01
CA ALA A 107 -28.10 9.44 -18.54
C ALA A 107 -28.09 10.85 -19.15
N ALA A 108 -27.08 11.22 -19.94
CA ALA A 108 -27.07 12.48 -20.65
C ALA A 108 -28.17 12.43 -21.75
N PRO A 109 -29.12 13.37 -21.76
CA PRO A 109 -30.16 13.39 -22.78
C PRO A 109 -29.48 13.56 -24.14
N THR A 110 -29.84 12.70 -25.10
CA THR A 110 -29.58 12.93 -26.52
C THR A 110 -30.36 14.18 -26.93
N THR A 111 -29.79 15.36 -26.68
CA THR A 111 -30.29 16.60 -27.26
C THR A 111 -30.12 16.46 -28.77
N GLY A 112 -31.25 16.32 -29.47
CA GLY A 112 -31.39 16.15 -30.92
C GLY A 112 -30.64 17.23 -31.70
N ALA A 113 -30.16 16.97 -32.92
CA ALA A 113 -30.91 16.54 -34.10
C ALA A 113 -32.12 17.44 -34.38
#